data_AF-A0A6M1UEY4-F1
#
_entry.id   AF-A0A6M1UEY4-F1
#
_cell.length_a   1.000
_cell.length_b   1.000
_cell.length_c   1.000
_cell.angle_alpha   90.00
_cell.angle_beta   90.00
_cell.angle_gamma   90.00
#
_symmetry.space_group_name_H-M   'P 1'
#
loop_
_entity.id
_entity.type
_entity.pdbx_description
1 polymer ?
#
loop_
_entity_poly.entity_id
_entity_poly.type
_entity_poly.pdbx_seq_one_letter_code
_entity_poly.pdbx_strand_id
1 'polypeptide(L)'
;MNATNMKLPMVELFQTIEGEGTRAGFPTTFVRVYNCNLRCAWCDTTYSYAPHPAEFYATVEEIAERVASFGNPYVCLTGGEPLMHGEKSLALVEALASIPCVTDVHIETNGAVPLEPFAALRDSHPEAAAKVRFIMDWKLPSSREMDRMLPGNLALLDERDECKFVIGDEHDFEVACQVLDTYRPRALPLFSPVWETMPPARLAELLLASGRKQVKLNLQIHKVIWHPDARGV
;
A
#
# COMPACT_ATOMS: atom_id res chain seq x y z
N MET A 1 19.00 -2.25 -21.77
CA MET A 1 18.91 -3.40 -20.85
C MET A 1 17.49 -3.91 -20.92
N ASN A 2 17.27 -5.23 -20.91
CA ASN A 2 15.91 -5.79 -20.89
C ASN A 2 15.27 -5.46 -19.53
N ALA A 3 14.11 -4.80 -19.49
CA ALA A 3 13.46 -4.36 -18.25
C ALA A 3 13.18 -5.53 -17.29
N THR A 4 12.95 -6.73 -17.85
CA THR A 4 12.71 -7.96 -17.12
C THR A 4 13.93 -8.46 -16.32
N ASN A 5 15.15 -8.08 -16.71
CA ASN A 5 16.40 -8.48 -16.03
C ASN A 5 16.79 -7.54 -14.87
N MET A 6 16.02 -6.48 -14.62
CA MET A 6 16.29 -5.57 -13.51
C MET A 6 16.08 -6.28 -12.17
N LYS A 7 17.04 -6.18 -11.25
CA LYS A 7 16.99 -6.82 -9.93
C LYS A 7 16.49 -5.88 -8.84
N LEU A 8 15.50 -6.35 -8.07
CA LEU A 8 14.96 -5.70 -6.88
C LEU A 8 15.40 -6.43 -5.61
N PRO A 9 15.68 -5.70 -4.52
CA PRO A 9 15.83 -6.31 -3.21
C PRO A 9 14.45 -6.70 -2.67
N MET A 10 14.30 -7.91 -2.17
CA MET A 10 13.02 -8.48 -1.75
C MET A 10 13.04 -8.87 -0.27
N VAL A 11 11.85 -8.86 0.33
CA VAL A 11 11.62 -9.44 1.65
C VAL A 11 10.93 -10.80 1.50
N GLU A 12 9.78 -10.84 0.83
CA GLU A 12 8.97 -12.06 0.73
C GLU A 12 7.99 -12.02 -0.45
N LEU A 13 7.65 -13.21 -0.95
CA LEU A 13 6.55 -13.45 -1.88
C LEU A 13 5.72 -14.61 -1.35
N PHE A 14 4.45 -14.36 -1.03
CA PHE A 14 3.60 -15.35 -0.37
C PHE A 14 2.12 -15.13 -0.69
N GLN A 15 1.27 -16.09 -0.33
CA GLN A 15 -0.19 -15.98 -0.47
C GLN A 15 -0.82 -15.92 0.91
N THR A 16 -1.74 -14.99 1.10
CA THR A 16 -2.56 -14.94 2.32
C THR A 16 -3.90 -14.26 2.05
N ILE A 17 -4.66 -13.90 3.07
CA ILE A 17 -5.87 -13.08 3.00
C ILE A 17 -5.46 -11.61 3.10
N GLU A 18 -5.89 -10.80 2.14
CA GLU A 18 -5.73 -9.35 2.21
C GLU A 18 -6.39 -8.83 3.49
N GLY A 19 -5.62 -8.07 4.26
CA GLY A 19 -6.00 -7.65 5.59
C GLY A 19 -6.69 -6.30 5.62
N GLU A 20 -6.56 -5.49 4.56
CA GLU A 20 -6.98 -4.10 4.55
C GLU A 20 -7.65 -3.69 3.22
N GLY A 21 -8.22 -2.49 3.20
CA GLY A 21 -8.72 -1.85 1.99
C GLY A 21 -10.05 -2.39 1.48
N THR A 22 -10.30 -2.21 0.19
CA THR A 22 -11.50 -2.77 -0.47
C THR A 22 -11.38 -4.25 -0.80
N ARG A 23 -10.18 -4.81 -0.71
CA ARG A 23 -9.89 -6.24 -0.93
C ARG A 23 -9.75 -7.06 0.36
N ALA A 24 -9.92 -6.45 1.52
CA ALA A 24 -9.92 -7.16 2.80
C ALA A 24 -10.81 -8.42 2.75
N GLY A 25 -10.24 -9.58 3.07
CA GLY A 25 -10.92 -10.88 3.06
C GLY A 25 -10.68 -11.75 1.82
N PHE A 26 -10.04 -11.24 0.75
CA PHE A 26 -9.74 -12.02 -0.45
C PHE A 26 -8.36 -12.71 -0.38
N PRO A 27 -8.22 -13.96 -0.85
CA PRO A 27 -6.92 -14.57 -1.10
C PRO A 27 -6.11 -13.75 -2.11
N THR A 28 -4.93 -13.32 -1.71
CA THR A 28 -4.10 -12.35 -2.42
C THR A 28 -2.64 -12.78 -2.37
N THR A 29 -1.93 -12.59 -3.49
CA THR A 29 -0.48 -12.76 -3.54
C THR A 29 0.18 -11.46 -3.12
N PHE A 30 1.02 -11.52 -2.08
CA PHE A 30 1.81 -10.39 -1.62
C PHE A 30 3.20 -10.43 -2.26
N VAL A 31 3.61 -9.29 -2.80
CA VAL A 31 4.97 -9.05 -3.31
C VAL A 31 5.56 -7.94 -2.45
N ARG A 32 6.44 -8.30 -1.50
CA ARG A 32 7.03 -7.37 -0.55
C ARG A 32 8.46 -7.04 -0.94
N VAL A 33 8.70 -5.84 -1.46
CA VAL A 33 10.07 -5.36 -1.74
C VAL A 33 10.75 -4.87 -0.46
N TYR A 34 12.08 -4.84 -0.48
CA TYR A 34 12.90 -4.39 0.65
C TYR A 34 13.25 -2.90 0.55
N ASN A 35 13.44 -2.31 1.73
CA ASN A 35 13.78 -0.94 2.09
C ASN A 35 12.63 0.05 2.05
N CYS A 36 12.67 1.04 2.94
CA CYS A 36 11.69 2.13 3.03
C CYS A 36 12.42 3.46 3.20
N ASN A 37 11.90 4.53 2.59
CA ASN A 37 12.39 5.90 2.74
C ASN A 37 11.89 6.60 4.03
N LEU A 38 11.00 5.97 4.81
CA LEU A 38 10.43 6.49 6.06
C LEU A 38 10.79 5.60 7.26
N ARG A 39 10.68 6.13 8.48
CA ARG A 39 10.82 5.41 9.76
C ARG A 39 9.65 5.74 10.69
N CYS A 40 8.43 5.44 10.22
CA CYS A 40 7.20 5.70 10.95
C CYS A 40 7.25 5.10 12.37
N ALA A 41 6.79 5.88 13.36
CA ALA A 41 6.91 5.53 14.78
C ALA A 41 6.21 4.22 15.18
N TRP A 42 5.17 3.81 14.44
CA TRP A 42 4.34 2.63 14.68
C TRP A 42 4.46 1.58 13.56
N CYS A 43 5.55 1.58 12.79
CA CYS A 43 5.73 0.60 11.72
C CYS A 43 5.72 -0.84 12.25
N ASP A 44 4.81 -1.67 11.74
CA ASP A 44 4.68 -3.10 12.09
C ASP A 44 5.61 -4.01 11.26
N THR A 45 6.13 -3.51 10.14
CA THR A 45 7.00 -4.27 9.22
C THR A 45 8.46 -3.79 9.29
N THR A 46 9.00 -3.65 10.51
CA THR A 46 10.37 -3.12 10.73
C THR A 46 11.47 -3.94 10.06
N TYR A 47 11.23 -5.23 9.83
CA TYR A 47 12.13 -6.14 9.14
C TYR A 47 12.26 -5.87 7.63
N SER A 48 11.42 -5.01 7.07
CA SER A 48 11.46 -4.66 5.65
C SER A 48 12.50 -3.59 5.31
N TYR A 49 13.27 -3.05 6.26
CA TYR A 49 14.26 -2.00 6.00
C TYR A 49 15.46 -2.02 6.95
N ALA A 50 16.46 -1.18 6.64
CA ALA A 50 17.68 -1.08 7.41
C ALA A 50 17.40 -0.75 8.89
N PRO A 51 18.02 -1.48 9.84
CA PRO A 51 19.29 -2.20 9.69
C PRO A 51 19.19 -3.67 9.23
N HIS A 52 17.99 -4.21 9.01
CA HIS A 52 17.85 -5.56 8.46
C HIS A 52 18.34 -5.61 7.01
N PRO A 53 18.97 -6.70 6.54
CA PRO A 53 19.31 -6.85 5.13
C PRO A 53 18.08 -7.21 4.29
N ALA A 54 18.18 -7.09 2.96
CA ALA A 54 17.24 -7.76 2.07
C ALA A 54 17.35 -9.29 2.24
N GLU A 55 16.22 -10.00 2.20
CA GLU A 55 16.20 -11.46 2.32
C GLU A 55 16.78 -12.12 1.07
N PHE A 56 16.49 -11.56 -0.12
CA PHE A 56 17.06 -12.00 -1.39
C PHE A 56 16.97 -10.90 -2.44
N TYR A 57 17.55 -11.16 -3.62
CA TYR A 57 17.39 -10.34 -4.82
C TYR A 57 16.80 -11.20 -5.92
N ALA A 58 15.81 -10.66 -6.61
CA ALA A 58 15.19 -11.33 -7.75
C ALA A 58 15.04 -10.36 -8.92
N THR A 59 15.09 -10.88 -10.14
CA THR A 59 14.73 -10.13 -11.35
C THR A 59 13.22 -9.90 -11.41
N VAL A 60 12.80 -8.90 -12.18
CA VAL A 60 11.37 -8.68 -12.47
C VAL A 60 10.73 -9.93 -13.07
N GLU A 61 11.44 -10.64 -13.94
CA GLU A 61 10.98 -11.91 -14.54
C GLU A 61 10.78 -13.00 -13.48
N GLU A 62 11.77 -13.25 -12.62
CA GLU A 62 11.69 -14.25 -11.54
C GLU A 62 10.53 -13.95 -10.58
N ILE A 63 10.28 -12.67 -10.29
CA ILE A 63 9.16 -12.22 -9.45
C ILE A 63 7.82 -12.50 -10.16
N ALA A 64 7.68 -12.10 -11.43
CA ALA A 64 6.45 -12.26 -12.18
C ALA A 64 6.10 -13.75 -12.40
N GLU A 65 7.09 -14.59 -12.71
CA GLU A 65 6.90 -16.04 -12.82
C GLU A 65 6.44 -16.66 -11.50
N ARG A 66 7.06 -16.25 -10.38
CA ARG A 66 6.66 -16.73 -9.06
C ARG A 66 5.23 -16.31 -8.72
N VAL A 67 4.85 -15.08 -9.01
CA VAL A 67 3.47 -14.57 -8.81
C VAL A 67 2.48 -15.36 -9.67
N ALA A 68 2.79 -15.57 -10.94
CA ALA A 68 1.94 -16.35 -11.85
C ALA A 68 1.75 -17.80 -11.35
N SER A 69 2.77 -18.41 -10.76
CA SER A 69 2.70 -19.78 -10.21
C SER A 69 1.70 -19.94 -9.06
N PHE A 70 1.32 -18.84 -8.40
CA PHE A 70 0.33 -18.85 -7.31
C PHE A 70 -1.12 -18.85 -7.81
N GLY A 71 -1.37 -18.40 -9.04
CA GLY A 71 -2.69 -18.45 -9.67
C GLY A 71 -3.77 -17.56 -9.04
N ASN A 72 -3.41 -16.62 -8.16
CA ASN A 72 -4.36 -15.67 -7.57
C ASN A 72 -4.71 -14.53 -8.55
N PRO A 73 -5.97 -14.07 -8.54
CA PRO A 73 -6.36 -12.89 -9.33
C PRO A 73 -5.93 -11.56 -8.70
N TYR A 74 -5.70 -11.54 -7.38
CA TYR A 74 -5.32 -10.35 -6.63
C TYR A 74 -3.83 -10.38 -6.29
N VAL A 75 -3.15 -9.27 -6.56
CA VAL A 75 -1.75 -9.03 -6.16
C VAL A 75 -1.65 -7.73 -5.36
N CYS A 76 -1.06 -7.82 -4.18
CA CYS A 76 -0.66 -6.68 -3.38
C CYS A 76 0.84 -6.43 -3.56
N LEU A 77 1.21 -5.35 -4.26
CA LEU A 77 2.59 -4.88 -4.33
C LEU A 77 2.83 -3.91 -3.17
N THR A 78 3.72 -4.29 -2.27
CA THR A 78 4.01 -3.57 -1.03
C THR A 78 5.50 -3.67 -0.71
N GLY A 79 5.90 -3.29 0.50
CA GLY A 79 7.27 -3.41 0.96
C GLY A 79 7.53 -2.49 2.14
N GLY A 80 8.79 -2.38 2.52
CA GLY A 80 9.22 -0.98 2.62
C GLY A 80 8.95 -0.32 1.25
N GLU A 81 8.60 0.96 1.21
CA GLU A 81 8.06 1.68 0.03
C GLU A 81 8.28 1.06 -1.38
N PRO A 82 7.26 0.46 -2.03
CA PRO A 82 7.43 -0.23 -3.31
C PRO A 82 7.82 0.67 -4.48
N LEU A 83 7.49 1.97 -4.42
CA LEU A 83 7.76 2.90 -5.51
C LEU A 83 9.18 3.50 -5.46
N MET A 84 9.93 3.31 -4.37
CA MET A 84 11.22 3.98 -4.17
C MET A 84 12.34 3.49 -5.10
N HIS A 85 12.15 2.37 -5.81
CA HIS A 85 13.16 1.76 -6.68
C HIS A 85 13.09 2.26 -8.13
N GLY A 86 12.28 3.28 -8.43
CA GLY A 86 12.28 4.00 -9.70
C GLY A 86 11.93 3.11 -10.91
N GLU A 87 12.79 3.10 -11.93
CA GLU A 87 12.59 2.30 -13.16
C GLU A 87 12.37 0.80 -12.88
N LYS A 88 12.98 0.28 -11.80
CA LYS A 88 12.78 -1.13 -11.40
C LYS A 88 11.37 -1.38 -10.90
N SER A 89 10.81 -0.44 -10.13
CA SER A 89 9.42 -0.51 -9.67
C SER A 89 8.45 -0.39 -10.85
N LEU A 90 8.72 0.50 -11.81
CA LEU A 90 7.91 0.62 -13.04
C LEU A 90 7.88 -0.69 -13.83
N ALA A 91 9.06 -1.29 -14.07
CA ALA A 91 9.16 -2.57 -14.74
C ALA A 91 8.42 -3.69 -14.00
N LEU A 92 8.49 -3.71 -12.66
CA LEU A 92 7.76 -4.70 -11.86
C LEU A 92 6.24 -4.50 -11.97
N VAL A 93 5.73 -3.27 -11.85
CA VAL A 93 4.29 -2.98 -11.95
C VAL A 93 3.75 -3.43 -13.31
N GLU A 94 4.46 -3.12 -14.40
CA GLU A 94 4.09 -3.53 -15.75
C GLU A 94 4.08 -5.06 -15.91
N ALA A 95 5.10 -5.74 -15.37
CA ALA A 95 5.19 -7.20 -15.44
C ALA A 95 4.06 -7.88 -14.64
N LEU A 96 3.74 -7.39 -13.44
CA LEU A 96 2.63 -7.92 -12.63
C LEU A 96 1.27 -7.71 -13.31
N ALA A 97 1.04 -6.52 -13.88
CA ALA A 97 -0.19 -6.24 -14.62
C ALA A 97 -0.32 -7.13 -15.88
N SER A 98 0.80 -7.52 -16.49
CA SER A 98 0.82 -8.36 -17.68
C SER A 98 0.57 -9.85 -17.42
N ILE A 99 0.46 -10.28 -16.15
CA ILE A 99 0.16 -11.67 -15.80
C ILE A 99 -1.30 -11.99 -16.15
N PRO A 100 -1.58 -13.02 -16.98
CA PRO A 100 -2.94 -13.28 -17.48
C PRO A 100 -3.99 -13.61 -16.40
N CYS A 101 -3.60 -14.32 -15.34
CA CYS A 101 -4.53 -14.68 -14.26
C CYS A 101 -4.81 -13.52 -13.29
N VAL A 102 -3.98 -12.48 -13.29
CA VAL A 102 -4.10 -11.32 -12.40
C VAL A 102 -5.10 -10.32 -12.98
N THR A 103 -6.04 -9.89 -12.16
CA THR A 103 -7.10 -8.94 -12.53
C THR A 103 -7.04 -7.64 -11.72
N ASP A 104 -6.27 -7.61 -10.63
CA ASP A 104 -6.12 -6.45 -9.74
C ASP A 104 -4.71 -6.48 -9.13
N VAL A 105 -3.95 -5.43 -9.42
CA VAL A 105 -2.64 -5.14 -8.83
C VAL A 105 -2.81 -3.87 -8.01
N HIS A 106 -2.97 -4.02 -6.71
CA HIS A 106 -3.04 -2.87 -5.82
C HIS A 106 -1.69 -2.62 -5.17
N ILE A 107 -1.27 -1.35 -5.21
CA ILE A 107 0.03 -0.92 -4.75
C ILE A 107 -0.13 -0.14 -3.45
N GLU A 108 0.39 -0.66 -2.36
CA GLU A 108 0.43 0.04 -1.08
C GLU A 108 1.67 0.95 -1.01
N THR A 109 1.47 2.26 -1.07
CA THR A 109 2.56 3.26 -1.06
C THR A 109 2.35 4.28 0.04
N ASN A 110 3.45 4.84 0.58
CA ASN A 110 3.45 5.74 1.72
C ASN A 110 3.25 7.22 1.38
N GLY A 111 3.05 7.57 0.11
CA GLY A 111 2.79 8.95 -0.31
C GLY A 111 3.99 9.91 -0.30
N ALA A 112 5.19 9.43 0.04
CA ALA A 112 6.44 10.20 0.04
C ALA A 112 7.34 9.97 -1.20
N VAL A 113 6.82 9.28 -2.22
CA VAL A 113 7.46 9.07 -3.53
C VAL A 113 6.56 9.66 -4.62
N PRO A 114 7.10 10.38 -5.63
CA PRO A 114 6.31 10.92 -6.73
C PRO A 114 5.52 9.83 -7.45
N LEU A 115 4.19 9.97 -7.51
CA LEU A 115 3.29 8.99 -8.09
C LEU A 115 3.14 9.18 -9.61
N GLU A 116 3.54 10.32 -10.16
CA GLU A 116 3.38 10.71 -11.57
C GLU A 116 3.89 9.64 -12.55
N PRO A 117 5.09 9.03 -12.40
CA PRO A 117 5.56 8.03 -13.35
C PRO A 117 4.69 6.77 -13.38
N PHE A 118 4.14 6.38 -12.23
CA PHE A 118 3.30 5.18 -12.09
C PHE A 118 1.88 5.45 -12.57
N ALA A 119 1.35 6.64 -12.31
CA ALA A 119 0.08 7.08 -12.90
C ALA A 119 0.19 7.15 -14.43
N ALA A 120 1.31 7.67 -14.97
CA ALA A 120 1.56 7.69 -16.40
C ALA A 120 1.66 6.28 -17.01
N LEU A 121 2.32 5.33 -16.32
CA LEU A 121 2.34 3.93 -16.72
C LEU A 121 0.92 3.35 -16.75
N ARG A 122 0.14 3.52 -15.68
CA ARG A 122 -1.26 3.10 -15.58
C ARG A 122 -2.09 3.64 -16.74
N ASP A 123 -1.93 4.91 -17.10
CA ASP A 123 -2.77 5.55 -18.11
C ASP A 123 -2.34 5.22 -19.55
N SER A 124 -1.08 4.83 -19.77
CA SER A 124 -0.53 4.57 -21.11
C SER A 124 -0.49 3.09 -21.52
N HIS A 125 -0.58 2.15 -20.58
CA HIS A 125 -0.46 0.71 -20.85
C HIS A 125 -1.81 0.00 -20.60
N PRO A 126 -2.44 -0.66 -21.61
CA PRO A 126 -3.79 -1.22 -21.47
C PRO A 126 -3.99 -2.19 -20.30
N GLU A 127 -3.03 -3.10 -20.08
CA GLU A 127 -3.09 -4.04 -18.95
C GLU A 127 -2.98 -3.33 -17.60
N ALA A 128 -2.08 -2.34 -17.50
CA ALA A 128 -1.93 -1.54 -16.29
C ALA A 128 -3.18 -0.66 -16.04
N ALA A 129 -3.75 -0.06 -17.09
CA ALA A 129 -4.96 0.75 -17.00
C ALA A 129 -6.15 -0.04 -16.45
N ALA A 130 -6.23 -1.32 -16.80
CA ALA A 130 -7.31 -2.20 -16.36
C ALA A 130 -7.13 -2.75 -14.95
N LYS A 131 -5.88 -2.94 -14.50
CA LYS A 131 -5.57 -3.76 -13.30
C LYS A 131 -4.91 -2.99 -12.16
N VAL A 132 -4.17 -1.90 -12.45
CA VAL A 132 -3.36 -1.20 -11.45
C VAL A 132 -4.17 -0.12 -10.74
N ARG A 133 -4.14 -0.16 -9.41
CA ARG A 133 -4.71 0.87 -8.52
C ARG A 133 -3.78 1.13 -7.34
N PHE A 134 -3.88 2.31 -6.76
CA PHE A 134 -3.06 2.76 -5.65
C PHE A 134 -3.86 2.73 -4.34
N ILE A 135 -3.21 2.25 -3.28
CA ILE A 135 -3.63 2.44 -1.90
C ILE A 135 -2.55 3.31 -1.28
N MET A 136 -2.77 4.63 -1.31
CA MET A 136 -1.81 5.59 -0.80
C MET A 136 -2.08 5.89 0.67
N ASP A 137 -1.14 5.56 1.54
CA ASP A 137 -1.20 5.83 2.97
C ASP A 137 -0.56 7.19 3.29
N TRP A 138 -1.42 8.20 3.48
CA TRP A 138 -1.01 9.51 3.94
C TRP A 138 -0.60 9.46 5.41
N LYS A 139 0.70 9.64 5.66
CA LYS A 139 1.25 9.62 7.01
C LYS A 139 0.82 10.84 7.81
N LEU A 140 0.27 10.60 8.99
CA LEU A 140 -0.25 11.61 9.92
C LEU A 140 0.76 11.96 11.02
N PRO A 141 0.53 13.02 11.82
CA PRO A 141 1.49 13.49 12.82
C PRO A 141 2.07 12.41 13.73
N SER A 142 1.26 11.45 14.21
CA SER A 142 1.74 10.38 15.10
C SER A 142 2.81 9.48 14.45
N SER A 143 2.84 9.40 13.12
CA SER A 143 3.86 8.65 12.37
C SER A 143 5.25 9.28 12.48
N ARG A 144 5.31 10.59 12.78
CA ARG A 144 6.52 11.46 12.72
C ARG A 144 7.11 11.67 11.33
N GLU A 145 6.36 11.37 10.27
CA GLU A 145 6.82 11.42 8.88
C GLU A 145 5.86 12.22 7.97
N MET A 146 4.90 12.96 8.53
CA MET A 146 3.90 13.70 7.76
C MET A 146 4.53 14.79 6.88
N ASP A 147 5.64 15.39 7.31
CA ASP A 147 6.41 16.39 6.56
C ASP A 147 7.00 15.85 5.24
N ARG A 148 7.03 14.52 5.08
CA ARG A 148 7.51 13.83 3.88
C ARG A 148 6.43 13.65 2.82
N MET A 149 5.16 13.88 3.15
CA MET A 149 4.05 13.64 2.22
C MET A 149 4.11 14.60 1.04
N LEU A 150 3.80 14.08 -0.15
CA LEU A 150 3.73 14.85 -1.38
C LEU A 150 2.26 15.12 -1.74
N PRO A 151 1.73 16.32 -1.47
CA PRO A 151 0.31 16.61 -1.71
C PRO A 151 -0.13 16.44 -3.17
N GLY A 152 0.79 16.64 -4.12
CA GLY A 152 0.54 16.44 -5.55
C GLY A 152 0.05 15.03 -5.88
N ASN A 153 0.48 14.02 -5.12
CA ASN A 153 0.05 12.64 -5.33
C ASN A 153 -1.46 12.45 -5.15
N LEU A 154 -2.11 13.20 -4.24
CA LEU A 154 -3.55 13.10 -4.00
C LEU A 154 -4.38 13.47 -5.23
N ALA A 155 -3.89 14.38 -6.08
CA ALA A 155 -4.57 14.80 -7.30
C ALA A 155 -4.51 13.75 -8.42
N LEU A 156 -3.57 12.81 -8.33
CA LEU A 156 -3.37 11.73 -9.31
C LEU A 156 -4.25 10.50 -9.01
N LEU A 157 -4.82 10.45 -7.81
CA LEU A 157 -5.74 9.39 -7.42
C LEU A 157 -7.12 9.56 -8.07
N ASP A 158 -7.76 8.45 -8.41
CA ASP A 158 -9.13 8.39 -8.93
C ASP A 158 -10.01 7.41 -8.15
N GLU A 159 -11.24 7.19 -8.62
CA GLU A 159 -12.25 6.39 -7.90
C GLU A 159 -11.91 4.90 -7.78
N ARG A 160 -10.89 4.42 -8.51
CA ARG A 160 -10.36 3.05 -8.36
C ARG A 160 -9.39 2.94 -7.19
N ASP A 161 -8.84 4.06 -6.76
CA ASP A 161 -7.79 4.15 -5.76
C ASP A 161 -8.37 4.33 -4.35
N GLU A 162 -7.53 4.09 -3.35
CA GLU A 162 -7.82 4.25 -1.94
C GLU A 162 -6.82 5.24 -1.33
N CYS A 163 -7.32 6.13 -0.46
CA CYS A 163 -6.49 7.07 0.30
C CYS A 163 -6.57 6.69 1.78
N LYS A 164 -5.54 6.01 2.27
CA LYS A 164 -5.47 5.45 3.60
C LYS A 164 -4.86 6.45 4.58
N PHE A 165 -5.43 6.48 5.78
CA PHE A 165 -4.98 7.28 6.91
C PHE A 165 -4.92 6.36 8.13
N VAL A 166 -3.73 6.12 8.67
CA VAL A 166 -3.58 5.35 9.90
C VAL A 166 -3.61 6.30 11.11
N ILE A 167 -4.69 6.22 11.88
CA ILE A 167 -5.06 7.13 12.96
C ILE A 167 -4.49 6.60 14.28
N GLY A 168 -3.51 7.31 14.84
CA GLY A 168 -2.88 6.97 16.13
C GLY A 168 -3.59 7.58 17.34
N ASP A 169 -4.18 8.76 17.18
CA ASP A 169 -4.87 9.53 18.21
C ASP A 169 -5.97 10.44 17.62
N GLU A 170 -6.64 11.24 18.45
CA GLU A 170 -7.68 12.17 17.99
C GLU A 170 -7.12 13.34 17.17
N HIS A 171 -5.86 13.73 17.39
CA HIS A 171 -5.22 14.78 16.61
C HIS A 171 -4.97 14.31 15.16
N ASP A 172 -4.50 13.08 14.98
CA ASP A 172 -4.41 12.42 13.68
C ASP A 172 -5.78 12.39 12.97
N PHE A 173 -6.86 12.07 13.69
CA PHE A 173 -8.21 12.06 13.13
C PHE A 173 -8.61 13.45 12.59
N GLU A 174 -8.39 14.50 13.38
CA GLU A 174 -8.65 15.88 12.99
C GLU A 174 -7.82 16.30 11.77
N VAL A 175 -6.54 15.93 11.74
CA VAL A 175 -5.64 16.26 10.61
C VAL A 175 -6.03 15.49 9.36
N ALA A 176 -6.39 14.21 9.46
CA ALA A 176 -6.90 13.42 8.33
C ALA A 176 -8.15 14.07 7.73
N CYS A 177 -9.07 14.53 8.58
CA CYS A 177 -10.24 15.30 8.17
C CYS A 177 -9.86 16.57 7.40
N GLN A 178 -8.88 17.35 7.90
CA GLN A 178 -8.41 18.56 7.24
C GLN A 178 -7.74 18.28 5.88
N VAL A 179 -6.95 17.21 5.76
CA VAL A 179 -6.35 16.77 4.50
C VAL A 179 -7.45 16.45 3.48
N LEU A 180 -8.49 15.70 3.88
CA LEU A 180 -9.62 15.39 3.00
C LEU A 180 -10.37 16.66 2.56
N ASP A 181 -10.60 17.61 3.45
CA ASP A 181 -11.33 18.83 3.13
C ASP A 181 -10.53 19.76 2.21
N THR A 182 -9.21 19.78 2.37
CA THR A 182 -8.26 20.60 1.62
C THR A 182 -8.03 20.07 0.22
N TYR A 183 -7.69 18.79 0.10
CA TYR A 183 -7.24 18.21 -1.17
C TYR A 183 -8.36 17.47 -1.92
N ARG A 184 -9.39 17.00 -1.21
CA ARG A 184 -10.56 16.31 -1.77
C ARG A 184 -10.19 15.25 -2.83
N PRO A 185 -9.32 14.28 -2.47
CA PRO A 185 -8.95 13.22 -3.39
C PRO A 185 -10.20 12.47 -3.88
N ARG A 186 -10.18 12.00 -5.13
CA ARG A 186 -11.28 11.20 -5.69
C ARG A 186 -11.29 9.76 -5.16
N ALA A 187 -10.15 9.28 -4.68
CA ALA A 187 -10.00 7.97 -4.05
C ALA A 187 -10.91 7.80 -2.83
N LEU A 188 -11.27 6.54 -2.55
CA LEU A 188 -12.01 6.18 -1.35
C LEU A 188 -11.16 6.46 -0.09
N PRO A 189 -11.59 7.34 0.83
CA PRO A 189 -10.88 7.55 2.08
C PRO A 189 -11.05 6.38 3.04
N LEU A 190 -9.95 5.89 3.59
CA LEU A 190 -9.90 4.82 4.56
C LEU A 190 -9.26 5.29 5.86
N PHE A 191 -9.97 5.13 6.98
CA PHE A 191 -9.42 5.41 8.30
C PHE A 191 -9.13 4.10 9.01
N SER A 192 -7.86 3.86 9.31
CA SER A 192 -7.36 2.63 9.94
C SER A 192 -6.81 2.94 11.32
N PRO A 193 -7.07 2.13 12.35
CA PRO A 193 -6.48 2.36 13.66
C PRO A 193 -5.00 1.96 13.68
N VAL A 194 -4.14 2.75 14.36
CA VAL A 194 -2.90 2.19 14.92
C VAL A 194 -3.31 1.20 16.00
N TRP A 195 -2.93 -0.06 15.85
CA TRP A 195 -3.42 -1.16 16.68
C TRP A 195 -3.17 -0.94 18.18
N GLU A 196 -2.03 -0.36 18.53
CA GLU A 196 -1.56 -0.19 19.90
C GLU A 196 -2.18 1.02 20.61
N THR A 197 -2.52 2.09 19.86
CA THR A 197 -2.88 3.40 20.44
C THR A 197 -4.29 3.85 20.12
N MET A 198 -4.92 3.32 19.07
CA MET A 198 -6.27 3.68 18.66
C MET A 198 -7.20 2.46 18.68
N PRO A 199 -7.98 2.24 19.75
CA PRO A 199 -8.95 1.16 19.80
C PRO A 199 -9.95 1.26 18.63
N PRO A 200 -10.23 0.17 17.89
CA PRO A 200 -11.16 0.20 16.77
C PRO A 200 -12.55 0.78 17.09
N ALA A 201 -13.07 0.48 18.29
CA ALA A 201 -14.34 1.03 18.77
C ALA A 201 -14.28 2.56 18.90
N ARG A 202 -13.16 3.11 19.40
CA ARG A 202 -12.97 4.55 19.53
C ARG A 202 -12.93 5.23 18.17
N LEU A 203 -12.20 4.67 17.21
CA LEU A 203 -12.17 5.20 15.85
C LEU A 203 -13.55 5.15 15.17
N ALA A 204 -14.32 4.10 15.39
CA ALA A 204 -15.69 3.99 14.89
C ALA A 204 -16.61 5.08 15.49
N GLU A 205 -16.51 5.35 16.79
CA GLU A 205 -17.25 6.44 17.44
C GLU A 205 -16.90 7.81 16.84
N LEU A 206 -15.61 8.10 16.64
CA LEU A 206 -15.14 9.34 16.02
C LEU A 206 -15.69 9.51 14.60
N LEU A 207 -15.61 8.45 13.79
CA LEU A 207 -16.16 8.45 12.42
C LEU A 207 -17.67 8.71 12.42
N LEU A 208 -18.44 8.01 13.26
CA LEU A 208 -19.89 8.20 13.36
C LEU A 208 -20.25 9.61 13.84
N ALA A 209 -19.53 10.14 14.82
CA ALA A 209 -19.74 11.50 15.35
C ALA A 209 -19.38 12.59 14.34
N SER A 210 -18.39 12.36 13.47
CA SER A 210 -17.94 13.34 12.46
C SER A 210 -18.95 13.61 11.34
N GLY A 211 -19.92 12.71 11.13
CA GLY A 211 -20.86 12.79 10.01
C GLY A 211 -20.26 12.50 8.63
N ARG A 212 -18.99 12.04 8.55
CA ARG A 212 -18.31 11.72 7.29
C ARG A 212 -18.79 10.39 6.69
N LYS A 213 -19.92 10.44 5.98
CA LYS A 213 -20.59 9.25 5.40
C LYS A 213 -19.84 8.54 4.27
N GLN A 214 -18.79 9.16 3.71
CA GLN A 214 -18.00 8.61 2.61
C GLN A 214 -16.59 8.20 3.02
N VAL A 215 -16.31 8.14 4.33
CA VAL A 215 -15.06 7.59 4.87
C VAL A 215 -15.34 6.19 5.37
N LYS A 216 -14.54 5.21 4.92
CA LYS A 216 -14.67 3.82 5.33
C LYS A 216 -13.75 3.54 6.51
N LEU A 217 -14.30 2.93 7.57
CA LEU A 217 -13.50 2.31 8.62
C LEU A 217 -12.76 1.11 8.02
N ASN A 218 -11.44 1.12 8.12
CA ASN A 218 -10.57 0.08 7.59
C ASN A 218 -9.88 -0.65 8.75
N LEU A 219 -10.20 -1.92 8.96
CA LEU A 219 -9.59 -2.73 10.01
C LEU A 219 -8.48 -3.58 9.43
N GLN A 220 -7.44 -3.82 10.23
CA GLN A 220 -6.34 -4.73 9.89
C GLN A 220 -6.73 -6.17 10.26
N ILE A 221 -7.61 -6.81 9.47
CA ILE A 221 -8.22 -8.11 9.86
C ILE A 221 -7.18 -9.23 10.00
N HIS A 222 -6.04 -9.11 9.33
CA HIS A 222 -4.93 -10.06 9.44
C HIS A 222 -4.39 -10.16 10.88
N LYS A 223 -4.39 -9.05 11.65
CA LYS A 223 -3.99 -9.03 13.07
C LYS A 223 -4.96 -9.77 14.00
N VAL A 224 -6.16 -10.08 13.51
CA VAL A 224 -7.17 -10.89 14.22
C VAL A 224 -7.06 -12.36 13.84
N ILE A 225 -6.72 -12.65 12.58
CA ILE A 225 -6.62 -14.03 12.06
C ILE A 225 -5.33 -14.70 12.53
N TRP A 226 -4.21 -13.98 12.49
CA TRP A 226 -2.89 -14.50 12.86
C TRP A 226 -2.28 -13.76 14.04
N HIS A 227 -1.29 -14.40 14.66
CA HIS A 227 -0.50 -13.76 15.71
C HIS A 227 0.24 -12.54 15.14
N PRO A 228 0.33 -11.41 15.87
CA PRO A 228 0.99 -10.18 15.37
C PRO A 228 2.45 -10.37 14.91
N ASP A 229 3.16 -11.35 15.48
CA ASP A 229 4.55 -11.67 15.11
C ASP A 229 4.68 -12.67 13.94
N ALA A 230 3.56 -13.19 13.42
CA ALA A 230 3.60 -14.15 12.33
C ALA A 230 4.00 -13.44 11.02
N ARG A 231 4.88 -14.09 10.24
CA ARG A 231 5.36 -13.62 8.93
C ARG A 231 4.89 -14.55 7.82
N GLY A 232 4.77 -14.03 6.60
CA GLY A 232 4.29 -14.80 5.46
C GLY A 232 2.86 -15.33 5.62
N VAL A 233 2.06 -14.62 6.42
CA VAL A 233 0.64 -14.88 6.69
C VAL A 233 -0.14 -13.58 6.59
#